data_AF-A0A0L6WFY5-F1
#
_entry.id   AF-A0A0L6WFY5-F1
#
_cell.length_a   1.000
_cell.length_b   1.000
_cell.length_c   1.000
_cell.angle_alpha   90.00
_cell.angle_beta   90.00
_cell.angle_gamma   90.00
#
_symmetry.space_group_name_H-M   'P 1'
#
loop_
_entity.id
_entity.type
_entity.pdbx_description
1 polymer ?
#
loop_
_entity_poly.entity_id
_entity_poly.type
_entity_poly.pdbx_seq_one_letter_code
_entity_poly.pdbx_strand_id
1 'polypeptide(L)' 'DHAIGLLPNSTPSSCKVYPLVPKEQNKLDAFLQENLDSSCICPSKSLMTSLVFFIKKKDGLL' A
#
# COMPACT_ATOMS: atom_id res chain seq x y z
N ASP A 1 10.37 14.66 10.73
CA ASP A 1 10.87 14.40 9.37
C ASP A 1 11.52 13.02 9.36
N HIS A 2 11.19 12.19 8.37
CA HIS A 2 11.56 10.76 8.33
C HIS A 2 12.18 10.41 6.97
N ALA A 3 13.34 11.02 6.69
CA ALA A 3 14.04 10.80 5.43
C ALA A 3 14.50 9.34 5.26
N ILE A 4 14.25 8.78 4.07
CA ILE A 4 14.69 7.44 3.68
C ILE A 4 15.89 7.58 2.73
N GLY A 5 17.07 7.16 3.18
CA GLY A 5 18.28 7.14 2.36
C GLY A 5 18.33 5.90 1.47
N LEU A 6 18.36 6.09 0.15
CA LEU A 6 18.55 5.01 -0.81
C LEU A 6 20.04 4.75 -1.05
N LEU A 7 20.40 3.50 -1.32
CA LEU A 7 21.75 3.16 -1.74
C LEU A 7 22.08 3.77 -3.12
N PRO A 8 23.35 4.10 -3.40
CA PRO A 8 23.78 4.57 -4.71
C PRO A 8 23.39 3.58 -5.82
N ASN A 9 22.91 4.09 -6.96
CA ASN A 9 22.49 3.31 -8.14
C ASN A 9 21.26 2.41 -7.91
N SER A 10 20.45 2.68 -6.88
CA SER A 10 19.15 2.00 -6.73
C SER A 10 18.22 2.34 -7.89
N THR A 11 17.52 1.33 -8.40
CA THR A 11 16.54 1.46 -9.48
C THR A 11 15.12 1.40 -8.93
N PRO A 12 14.17 2.18 -9.48
CA PRO A 12 12.77 2.08 -9.10
C PRO A 12 12.20 0.67 -9.32
N SER A 13 11.51 0.12 -8.33
CA SER A 13 10.82 -1.17 -8.48
C SER A 13 9.35 -0.96 -8.83
N SER A 14 8.91 -1.49 -9.98
CA SER A 14 7.50 -1.60 -10.33
C SER A 14 6.99 -3.00 -9.96
N CYS A 15 6.32 -3.15 -8.83
CA CYS A 15 5.77 -4.43 -8.40
C CYS A 15 4.35 -4.62 -8.96
N LYS A 16 4.06 -5.80 -9.53
CA LYS A 16 2.72 -6.13 -10.06
C LYS A 16 1.75 -6.37 -8.91
N VAL A 17 0.58 -5.72 -8.95
CA VAL A 17 -0.50 -5.91 -7.97
C VAL A 17 -0.82 -7.40 -7.82
N TYR A 18 -0.82 -7.87 -6.57
CA TYR A 18 -1.19 -9.24 -6.26
C TYR A 18 -2.70 -9.43 -6.47
N PRO A 19 -3.17 -10.53 -7.10
CA PRO A 19 -4.60 -10.78 -7.25
C PRO A 19 -5.28 -10.88 -5.87
N LEU A 20 -6.22 -9.97 -5.61
CA LEU A 20 -7.02 -9.98 -4.37
C LEU A 20 -8.37 -10.64 -4.62
N VAL A 21 -8.87 -11.38 -3.63
CA VAL A 21 -10.25 -11.86 -3.68
C VAL A 21 -11.22 -10.67 -3.48
N PRO A 22 -12.46 -10.73 -3.99
CA PRO A 22 -13.38 -9.58 -3.95
C PRO A 22 -13.57 -8.97 -2.55
N LYS A 23 -13.60 -9.80 -1.51
CA LYS A 23 -13.71 -9.34 -0.12
C LYS A 23 -12.48 -8.52 0.34
N GLU A 24 -11.29 -8.92 -0.09
CA GLU A 24 -10.05 -8.20 0.23
C GLU A 24 -9.94 -6.91 -0.57
N GLN A 25 -10.43 -6.90 -1.82
CA GLN A 25 -10.48 -5.69 -2.64
C GLN A 25 -11.39 -4.63 -2.00
N ASN A 26 -12.61 -5.00 -1.62
CA ASN A 26 -13.53 -4.06 -0.94
C ASN A 26 -12.91 -3.48 0.34
N LYS A 27 -12.13 -4.29 1.06
CA LYS A 27 -11.44 -3.84 2.26
C LYS A 27 -10.26 -2.93 1.95
N LEU A 28 -9.53 -3.22 0.87
CA LEU A 28 -8.46 -2.34 0.37
C LEU A 28 -9.02 -0.97 0.00
N ASP A 29 -10.13 -0.94 -0.72
CA ASP A 29 -10.76 0.30 -1.17
C ASP A 29 -11.22 1.15 0.02
N ALA A 30 -11.85 0.52 1.02
CA ALA A 30 -12.22 1.20 2.27
C ALA A 30 -10.99 1.73 3.04
N PHE A 31 -9.92 0.93 3.14
CA PHE A 31 -8.68 1.33 3.80
C PHE A 31 -8.02 2.52 3.09
N LEU A 32 -8.00 2.52 1.75
CA LEU A 32 -7.45 3.63 0.96
C LEU A 32 -8.28 4.90 1.15
N GLN A 33 -9.62 4.80 1.13
CA GLN A 33 -10.49 5.97 1.32
C GLN A 33 -10.26 6.63 2.69
N GLU A 34 -10.24 5.84 3.78
CA GLU A 34 -9.98 6.36 5.13
C GLU A 34 -8.63 7.08 5.24
N ASN A 35 -7.58 6.53 4.62
CA ASN A 35 -6.24 7.13 4.63
C ASN A 35 -6.12 8.36 3.73
N LEU A 36 -6.89 8.43 2.64
CA LEU A 36 -7.00 9.63 1.80
C LEU A 36 -7.75 10.75 2.55
N ASP A 37 -8.86 10.42 3.22
CA ASP A 37 -9.68 11.38 3.97
C ASP A 37 -8.91 11.98 5.15
N SER A 38 -8.11 11.15 5.84
CA SER A 38 -7.20 11.60 6.92
C SER A 38 -5.94 12.31 6.42
N SER A 39 -5.75 12.43 5.10
CA SER A 39 -4.55 13.01 4.47
C SER A 39 -3.24 12.30 4.85
N CYS A 40 -3.32 11.05 5.33
CA CYS A 40 -2.16 10.20 5.61
C CYS A 40 -1.46 9.75 4.33
N ILE A 41 -2.22 9.56 3.24
CA ILE A 41 -1.70 9.23 1.91
C ILE A 41 -2.28 10.17 0.86
N CYS A 42 -1.65 10.21 -0.31
CA CYS A 42 -2.15 10.94 -1.48
C CYS A 42 -1.84 10.18 -2.77
N PRO A 43 -2.60 10.40 -3.86
CA PRO A 43 -2.29 9.83 -5.16
C PRO A 43 -0.90 10.27 -5.64
N SER A 44 -0.10 9.33 -6.14
CA SER A 44 1.24 9.61 -6.65
C SER A 44 1.46 9.00 -8.03
N LYS A 45 2.39 9.57 -8.80
CA LYS A 45 2.86 9.04 -10.09
C LYS A 45 4.27 8.45 -9.97
N SER A 46 4.56 7.82 -8.84
CA SER A 46 5.87 7.26 -8.53
C SER A 46 6.19 6.07 -9.45
N LEU A 47 7.45 6.01 -9.92
CA LEU A 47 7.99 4.81 -10.60
C LEU A 47 8.29 3.67 -9.62
N MET A 48 8.41 3.98 -8.32
CA MET A 48 8.51 3.02 -7.23
C MET A 48 7.12 2.66 -6.71
N THR A 49 6.84 1.37 -6.66
CA THR A 49 5.60 0.80 -6.13
C THR A 49 5.95 -0.40 -5.27
N SER A 50 5.18 -0.60 -4.19
CA SER A 50 5.26 -1.78 -3.35
C SER A 50 3.87 -2.42 -3.25
N LEU A 51 3.84 -3.71 -3.00
CA LEU A 51 2.60 -4.46 -2.88
C LEU A 51 1.98 -4.26 -1.51
N VAL A 52 0.64 -4.33 -1.47
CA VAL A 52 -0.16 -4.35 -0.26
C VAL A 52 -1.00 -5.62 -0.24
N PHE A 53 -1.07 -6.25 0.93
CA PHE A 53 -1.94 -7.38 1.20
C PHE A 53 -2.38 -7.34 2.65
N PHE A 54 -3.50 -7.99 2.96
CA PHE A 54 -4.01 -8.07 4.32
C PHE A 54 -3.60 -9.39 4.97
N ILE A 55 -3.22 -9.32 6.25
CA ILE A 55 -3.01 -10.49 7.10
C ILE A 55 -4.12 -10.49 8.15
N LYS A 56 -4.72 -11.65 8.40
CA LYS A 56 -5.70 -11.82 9.46
C LYS A 56 -5.03 -11.65 10.82
N LYS A 57 -5.50 -10.70 11.62
CA LYS A 57 -5.04 -10.57 13.00
C LYS A 57 -5.55 -11.73 13.85
N LYS A 58 -4.81 -12.06 14.91
CA LYS A 58 -5.15 -13.16 15.85
C LYS A 58 -6.55 -13.00 16.45
N ASP A 59 -7.01 -11.76 16.56
CA ASP A 59 -8.30 -11.36 17.12
C ASP A 59 -9.49 -11.70 16.21
N GLY A 60 -9.24 -12.32 15.05
CA GLY A 60 -10.26 -12.77 14.11
C GLY A 60 -10.77 -11.69 13.17
N LEU A 61 -10.46 -10.43 13.47
CA LEU A 61 -10.75 -9.28 12.61
C LEU A 61 -9.76 -9.25 11.44
N LEU A 62 -10.33 -9.31 10.23
CA LEU A 62 -9.70 -8.74 9.05
C LEU A 62 -10.27 -7.33 8.96
#